data_AF-A0AA88YEH3-F1
#
_entry.id   AF-A0AA88YEH3-F1
#
_cell.length_a   1.000
_cell.length_b   1.000
_cell.length_c   1.000
_cell.angle_alpha   90.00
_cell.angle_beta   90.00
_cell.angle_gamma   90.00
#
_symmetry.space_group_name_H-M   'P 1'
#
loop_
_entity.id
_entity.type
_entity.pdbx_description
1 polymer ?
#
loop_
_entity_poly.entity_id
_entity_poly.type
_entity_poly.pdbx_seq_one_letter_code
_entity_poly.pdbx_strand_id
1 'polypeptide(L)'
;YFYMILSHKIPYYSDYFVTQVLKDENVFLRRNKLKFYSEALHQYVDKCVETTWLLCTDSSARVLVFCEQGTAVDKELFSFYGSTGDTTRNCVWPAVTTPEDGTIVEKGIVAPFLNKDDKLSPATN
;
A
#
# COMPACT_ATOMS: atom_id res chain seq x y z
N TYR A 1 12.33 16.56 18.51
CA TYR A 1 13.33 17.22 17.64
C TYR A 1 13.54 16.51 16.29
N PHE A 2 13.64 15.17 16.22
CA PHE A 2 13.74 14.44 14.94
C PHE A 2 12.52 14.62 14.01
N TYR A 3 11.30 14.54 14.55
CA TYR A 3 10.05 14.76 13.79
C TYR A 3 9.93 16.14 13.12
N MET A 4 10.57 17.16 13.69
CA MET A 4 10.42 18.56 13.25
C MET A 4 11.39 18.93 12.12
N ILE A 5 12.50 18.21 12.01
CA ILE A 5 13.46 18.34 10.89
C ILE A 5 12.97 17.56 9.66
N LEU A 6 12.16 16.51 9.86
CA LEU A 6 11.67 15.62 8.81
C LEU A 6 10.54 16.26 7.97
N SER A 7 9.65 17.06 8.54
CA SER A 7 8.53 17.67 7.79
C SER A 7 8.95 18.60 6.66
N HIS A 8 10.16 19.16 6.71
CA HIS A 8 10.67 20.12 5.72
C HIS A 8 11.44 19.45 4.57
N LYS A 9 11.81 18.17 4.67
CA LYS A 9 12.56 17.44 3.62
C LYS A 9 11.79 16.33 2.93
N ILE A 10 10.73 15.81 3.54
CA ILE A 10 9.80 14.86 2.91
C ILE A 10 9.21 15.39 1.57
N PRO A 11 8.84 16.68 1.43
CA PRO A 11 8.34 17.19 0.15
C PRO A 11 9.35 17.07 -0.98
N TYR A 12 10.64 17.25 -0.69
CA TYR A 12 11.70 17.21 -1.71
C TYR A 12 11.97 15.78 -2.22
N TYR A 13 11.86 14.79 -1.34
CA TYR A 13 11.99 13.38 -1.73
C TYR A 13 10.70 12.81 -2.32
N SER A 14 9.51 13.30 -1.93
CA SER A 14 8.26 13.00 -2.63
C SER A 14 8.32 13.54 -4.06
N ASP A 15 8.62 14.83 -4.25
CA ASP A 15 8.73 15.42 -5.58
C ASP A 15 9.79 14.72 -6.43
N TYR A 16 10.95 14.35 -5.86
CA TYR A 16 11.98 13.63 -6.58
C TYR A 16 11.60 12.17 -6.88
N PHE A 17 10.92 11.46 -5.99
CA PHE A 17 10.47 10.09 -6.22
C PHE A 17 9.32 10.05 -7.23
N VAL A 18 8.33 10.94 -7.09
CA VAL A 18 7.29 11.19 -8.09
C VAL A 18 7.98 11.52 -9.42
N THR A 19 8.85 12.51 -9.48
CA THR A 19 9.50 12.85 -10.75
C THR A 19 10.57 11.87 -11.22
N GLN A 20 11.07 10.87 -10.47
CA GLN A 20 12.10 9.93 -10.98
C GLN A 20 11.55 8.52 -11.20
N VAL A 21 10.76 8.02 -10.26
CA VAL A 21 10.06 6.73 -10.40
C VAL A 21 8.86 6.88 -11.32
N LEU A 22 8.19 8.03 -11.28
CA LEU A 22 7.16 8.38 -12.25
C LEU A 22 7.68 9.29 -13.37
N LYS A 23 8.99 9.56 -13.53
CA LYS A 23 9.51 10.33 -14.70
C LYS A 23 9.14 9.69 -16.03
N ASP A 24 8.91 8.39 -15.99
CA ASP A 24 8.20 7.69 -17.03
C ASP A 24 6.68 7.85 -16.81
N GLU A 25 6.22 9.11 -16.70
CA GLU A 25 4.82 9.47 -16.42
C GLU A 25 3.93 8.84 -17.49
N ASN A 26 4.50 8.63 -18.67
CA ASN A 26 3.92 7.88 -19.76
C ASN A 26 3.81 6.37 -19.49
N VAL A 27 4.79 5.69 -18.91
CA VAL A 27 4.75 4.23 -18.78
C VAL A 27 3.77 3.78 -17.71
N PHE A 28 3.78 4.37 -16.50
CA PHE A 28 2.83 3.96 -15.45
C PHE A 28 1.38 4.31 -15.85
N LEU A 29 1.14 5.53 -16.33
CA LEU A 29 -0.18 5.96 -16.77
C LEU A 29 -0.66 5.17 -17.99
N ARG A 30 0.19 4.91 -19.00
CA ARG A 30 -0.19 4.08 -20.17
C ARG A 30 -0.46 2.64 -19.77
N ARG A 31 0.39 2.04 -18.92
CA ARG A 31 0.23 0.65 -18.45
C ARG A 31 -1.08 0.46 -17.69
N ASN A 32 -1.48 1.45 -16.90
CA ASN A 32 -2.72 1.43 -16.12
C ASN A 32 -3.90 2.16 -16.80
N LYS A 33 -3.73 2.64 -18.03
CA LYS A 33 -4.71 3.41 -18.81
C LYS A 33 -5.27 4.63 -18.08
N LEU A 34 -4.49 5.23 -17.18
CA LEU A 34 -4.86 6.43 -16.46
C LEU A 34 -4.61 7.65 -17.36
N LYS A 35 -5.60 8.54 -17.47
CA LYS A 35 -5.50 9.74 -18.32
C LYS A 35 -4.88 10.94 -17.60
N PHE A 36 -4.95 10.95 -16.27
CA PHE A 36 -4.47 12.04 -15.41
C PHE A 36 -4.16 11.49 -14.00
N TYR A 37 -3.27 12.18 -13.29
CA TYR A 37 -3.07 11.95 -11.85
C TYR A 37 -4.28 12.51 -11.09
N SER A 38 -5.01 11.63 -10.41
CA SER A 38 -6.02 12.08 -9.45
C SER A 38 -5.36 12.43 -8.12
N GLU A 39 -6.02 13.25 -7.31
CA GLU A 39 -5.54 13.57 -5.96
C GLU A 39 -5.35 12.31 -5.09
N ALA A 40 -6.23 11.32 -5.25
CA ALA A 40 -6.09 10.02 -4.60
C ALA A 40 -4.82 9.27 -5.00
N LEU A 41 -4.38 9.39 -6.25
CA LEU A 41 -3.14 8.76 -6.72
C LEU A 41 -1.91 9.45 -6.12
N HIS A 42 -1.92 10.79 -5.99
CA HIS A 42 -0.84 11.50 -5.29
C HIS A 42 -0.74 11.06 -3.83
N GLN A 43 -1.87 11.00 -3.11
CA GLN A 43 -1.90 10.53 -1.72
C GLN A 43 -1.37 9.11 -1.58
N TYR A 44 -1.69 8.22 -2.53
CA TYR A 44 -1.17 6.86 -2.56
C TYR A 44 0.36 6.84 -2.74
N VAL A 45 0.87 7.62 -3.69
CA VAL A 45 2.32 7.69 -3.95
C VAL A 45 3.06 8.29 -2.75
N ASP A 46 2.54 9.36 -2.14
CA ASP A 46 3.12 9.96 -0.94
C ASP A 46 3.23 8.93 0.19
N LYS A 47 2.18 8.15 0.43
CA LYS A 47 2.18 7.08 1.42
C LYS A 47 3.20 5.99 1.10
N CYS A 48 3.41 5.65 -0.18
CA CYS A 48 4.46 4.72 -0.63
C CYS A 48 5.87 5.25 -0.31
N VAL A 49 6.12 6.52 -0.62
CA VAL A 49 7.41 7.16 -0.38
C VAL A 49 7.68 7.24 1.12
N GLU A 50 6.71 7.72 1.88
CA GLU A 50 6.79 7.82 3.34
C GLU A 50 7.07 6.45 3.96
N THR A 51 6.29 5.43 3.60
CA THR A 51 6.45 4.08 4.17
C THR A 51 7.78 3.47 3.77
N THR A 52 8.20 3.57 2.50
CA THR A 52 9.51 3.07 2.05
C THR A 52 10.64 3.78 2.79
N TRP A 53 10.54 5.09 2.97
CA TRP A 53 11.52 5.86 3.72
C TRP A 53 11.57 5.43 5.19
N LEU A 54 10.43 5.27 5.84
CA LEU A 54 10.34 4.79 7.23
C LEU A 54 10.90 3.38 7.37
N LEU A 55 10.73 2.50 6.37
CA LEU A 55 11.33 1.17 6.39
C LEU A 55 12.85 1.21 6.21
N CYS A 56 13.35 2.11 5.37
CA CYS A 56 14.78 2.21 5.07
C CYS A 56 15.59 2.98 6.12
N THR A 57 14.97 3.93 6.82
CA THR A 57 15.65 4.80 7.79
C THR A 57 15.47 4.40 9.23
N ASP A 58 14.47 3.58 9.53
CA ASP A 58 14.27 3.07 10.87
C ASP A 58 15.15 1.84 11.10
N SER A 59 15.89 1.85 12.21
CA SER A 59 16.71 0.73 12.65
C SER A 59 15.89 -0.43 13.22
N SER A 60 14.61 -0.19 13.54
CA SER A 60 13.66 -1.27 13.75
C SER A 60 13.39 -1.88 12.38
N ALA A 61 13.99 -3.03 12.09
CA ALA A 61 13.57 -3.85 10.97
C ALA A 61 12.04 -3.92 11.04
N ARG A 62 11.34 -3.59 9.97
CA ARG A 62 9.87 -3.59 9.92
C ARG A 62 9.47 -4.47 8.75
N VAL A 63 8.42 -5.26 8.94
CA VAL A 63 8.00 -6.25 7.96
C VAL A 63 6.68 -5.84 7.33
N LEU A 64 6.65 -5.82 6.00
CA LEU A 64 5.43 -5.65 5.23
C LEU A 64 4.72 -6.99 5.12
N VAL A 65 3.46 -7.04 5.56
CA VAL A 65 2.61 -8.22 5.49
C VAL A 65 1.51 -7.97 4.46
N PHE A 66 1.48 -8.78 3.40
CA PHE A 66 0.49 -8.70 2.33
C PHE A 66 -0.59 -9.75 2.55
N CYS A 67 -1.85 -9.40 2.31
CA CYS A 67 -2.92 -10.40 2.27
C CYS A 67 -2.94 -11.08 0.89
N GLU A 68 -3.22 -12.38 0.89
CA GLU A 68 -3.30 -13.18 -0.33
C GLU A 68 -4.72 -13.17 -0.90
N GLN A 69 -4.84 -13.10 -2.23
CA GLN A 69 -6.14 -13.19 -2.88
C GLN A 69 -6.78 -14.57 -2.62
N GLY A 70 -8.06 -14.58 -2.28
CA GLY A 70 -8.85 -15.79 -2.03
C GLY A 70 -8.76 -16.33 -0.60
N THR A 71 -7.92 -15.77 0.26
CA THR A 71 -7.85 -16.15 1.68
C THR A 71 -8.85 -15.38 2.53
N ALA A 72 -9.11 -15.88 3.75
CA ALA A 72 -9.96 -15.18 4.70
C ALA A 72 -9.33 -13.84 5.09
N VAL A 73 -10.14 -12.79 5.21
CA VAL A 73 -9.66 -11.49 5.67
C VAL A 73 -9.28 -11.57 7.14
N ASP A 74 -8.01 -11.35 7.43
CA ASP A 74 -7.52 -11.14 8.79
C ASP A 74 -7.89 -9.71 9.24
N LYS A 75 -8.95 -9.59 10.04
CA LYS A 75 -9.49 -8.31 10.53
C LYS A 75 -8.62 -7.70 11.63
N GLU A 76 -7.69 -8.46 12.21
CA GLU A 76 -6.70 -7.93 13.13
C GLU A 76 -5.63 -7.17 12.36
N LEU A 77 -5.10 -7.76 11.28
CA LEU A 77 -4.06 -7.17 10.44
C LEU A 77 -4.57 -6.12 9.44
N PHE A 78 -5.80 -6.25 8.94
CA PHE A 78 -6.30 -5.44 7.83
C PHE A 78 -7.61 -4.70 8.13
N SER A 79 -7.72 -3.49 7.59
CA SER A 79 -8.97 -2.71 7.50
C SER A 79 -9.54 -2.76 6.08
N PHE A 80 -10.84 -2.54 5.94
CA PHE A 80 -11.51 -2.64 4.64
C PHE A 80 -11.39 -1.38 3.78
N TYR A 81 -11.11 -1.57 2.49
CA TYR A 81 -11.26 -0.54 1.47
C TYR A 81 -12.70 -0.56 0.93
N GLY A 82 -13.49 0.42 1.37
CA GLY A 82 -14.90 0.52 0.97
C GLY A 82 -15.77 -0.50 1.69
N SER A 83 -16.17 -1.57 0.99
CA SER A 83 -17.10 -2.57 1.51
C SER A 83 -16.42 -3.62 2.39
N THR A 84 -17.21 -4.23 3.27
CA THR A 84 -16.78 -5.36 4.12
C THR A 84 -16.99 -6.69 3.40
N GLY A 85 -16.24 -7.71 3.80
CA GLY A 85 -16.38 -9.07 3.30
C GLY A 85 -15.41 -10.02 3.99
N ASP A 86 -15.59 -11.33 3.79
CA ASP A 86 -14.82 -12.33 4.52
C ASP A 86 -13.63 -12.89 3.71
N THR A 87 -13.56 -12.60 2.41
CA THR A 87 -12.52 -13.13 1.53
C THR A 87 -11.81 -12.00 0.81
N THR A 88 -10.48 -12.02 0.87
CA THR A 88 -9.59 -11.06 0.22
C THR A 88 -9.73 -11.15 -1.29
N ARG A 89 -10.06 -10.03 -1.94
CA ARG A 89 -9.96 -9.89 -3.40
C ARG A 89 -8.61 -9.32 -3.79
N ASN A 90 -8.26 -8.16 -3.24
CA ASN A 90 -6.99 -7.50 -3.48
C ASN A 90 -6.40 -6.96 -2.18
N CYS A 91 -5.09 -7.14 -2.00
CA CYS A 91 -4.31 -6.36 -1.04
C CYS A 91 -4.12 -4.95 -1.59
N VAL A 92 -4.80 -3.96 -1.02
CA VAL A 92 -4.68 -2.56 -1.42
C VAL A 92 -3.46 -1.92 -0.78
N TRP A 93 -3.18 -2.27 0.48
CA TRP A 93 -2.02 -1.81 1.23
C TRP A 93 -1.52 -2.90 2.19
N PRO A 94 -0.20 -3.16 2.29
CA PRO A 94 0.32 -4.10 3.27
C PRO A 94 0.15 -3.59 4.70
N ALA A 95 0.02 -4.50 5.66
CA ALA A 95 0.19 -4.16 7.06
C ALA A 95 1.69 -4.00 7.38
N VAL A 96 2.01 -3.17 8.36
CA VAL A 96 3.37 -2.97 8.86
C VAL A 96 3.46 -3.56 10.26
N THR A 97 4.41 -4.48 10.45
CA THR A 97 4.61 -5.18 11.72
C THR A 97 6.05 -5.10 12.19
N THR A 98 6.25 -5.31 13.48
CA THR A 98 7.57 -5.55 14.08
C THR A 98 7.99 -7.01 13.85
N PRO A 99 9.26 -7.28 13.49
CA PRO A 99 9.75 -8.63 13.22
C PRO A 99 9.97 -9.47 14.49
N GLU A 100 10.14 -8.83 15.65
CA GLU A 100 10.41 -9.55 16.91
C GLU A 100 9.19 -10.32 17.41
N ASP A 101 8.00 -9.73 17.31
CA ASP A 101 6.76 -10.25 17.91
C ASP A 101 5.53 -10.15 16.99
N GLY A 102 5.67 -9.58 15.79
CA GLY A 102 4.55 -9.41 14.85
C GLY A 102 3.57 -8.32 15.27
N THR A 103 3.91 -7.47 16.26
CA THR A 103 3.04 -6.38 16.71
C THR A 103 2.72 -5.44 15.55
N ILE A 104 1.43 -5.11 15.42
CA ILE A 104 0.92 -4.26 14.35
C ILE A 104 1.30 -2.81 14.64
N VAL A 105 2.16 -2.27 13.78
CA VAL A 105 2.52 -0.85 13.76
C VAL A 105 1.47 -0.06 12.97
N GLU A 106 1.07 -0.58 11.82
CA GLU A 106 0.02 -0.02 10.97
C GLU A 106 -0.78 -1.15 10.32
N LYS A 107 -2.11 -1.05 10.37
CA LYS A 107 -2.98 -2.02 9.69
C LYS A 107 -2.89 -1.86 8.18
N GLY A 108 -2.90 -2.98 7.48
CA GLY A 108 -3.02 -2.99 6.03
C GLY A 108 -4.43 -2.64 5.58
N ILE A 109 -4.61 -2.46 4.28
CA ILE A 109 -5.90 -2.18 3.66
C ILE A 109 -6.23 -3.30 2.66
N VAL A 110 -7.41 -3.88 2.79
CA VAL A 110 -7.88 -4.98 1.93
C VAL A 110 -9.19 -4.62 1.24
N ALA A 111 -9.28 -4.91 -0.05
CA ALA A 111 -10.53 -4.91 -0.77
C ALA A 111 -11.06 -6.35 -0.82
N PRO A 112 -12.24 -6.64 -0.24
CA PRO A 112 -12.80 -7.98 -0.25
C PRO A 112 -13.63 -8.26 -1.52
N PHE A 113 -13.96 -9.54 -1.73
CA PHE A 113 -15.04 -9.90 -2.66
C PHE A 113 -16.39 -9.45 -2.09
N LEU A 114 -17.21 -8.83 -2.93
CA LEU A 114 -18.53 -8.32 -2.53
C LEU A 114 -19.56 -9.46 -2.40
N ASN A 115 -19.47 -10.45 -3.30
CA ASN A 115 -20.32 -11.64 -3.27
C ASN A 115 -19.48 -12.91 -3.07
N LYS A 116 -20.06 -13.93 -2.40
CA LYS A 116 -19.43 -15.25 -2.25
C LYS A 116 -19.19 -15.97 -3.58
N ASP A 117 -19.92 -15.57 -4.62
CA ASP A 117 -19.87 -16.13 -5.97
C ASP A 117 -18.90 -15.38 -6.90
N ASP A 118 -18.36 -14.22 -6.47
CA ASP A 118 -17.33 -13.48 -7.23
C ASP A 118 -15.94 -14.15 -7.17
N LYS A 119 -15.83 -15.37 -6.64
CA LYS A 119 -14.58 -16.12 -6.59
C LYS A 119 -14.05 -16.34 -8.00
N LEU A 120 -12.80 -15.90 -8.22
CA LEU A 120 -12.12 -16.01 -9.50
C LEU A 120 -12.11 -17.48 -9.97
N SER A 121 -12.45 -17.71 -11.24
CA SER A 121 -12.12 -18.97 -11.90
C SER A 121 -10.61 -19.19 -11.81
N PRO A 122 -10.12 -20.43 -11.62
CA PRO A 122 -8.68 -20.69 -11.63
C PRO A 122 -8.08 -20.10 -12.91
N ALA A 123 -6.98 -19.35 -12.75
CA ALA A 123 -6.23 -18.84 -13.88
C ALA A 123 -5.83 -20.04 -14.76
N THR A 124 -6.35 -20.09 -15.98
CA THR A 124 -5.97 -21.11 -16.96
C THR A 124 -4.48 -20.90 -17.27
N ASN A 125 -3.71 -21.99 -17.12
CA ASN A 125 -2.26 -22.07 -17.28
C ASN A 125 -1.71 -21.39 -18.54
#